data_AF-A0A7D4BYB9-F1
#
_entry.id   AF-A0A7D4BYB9-F1
#
_cell.length_a   1.000
_cell.length_b   1.000
_cell.length_c   1.000
_cell.angle_alpha   90.00
_cell.angle_beta   90.00
_cell.angle_gamma   90.00
#
_symmetry.space_group_name_H-M   'P 1'
#
loop_
_entity.id
_entity.type
_entity.pdbx_description
1 polymer ?
#
loop_
_entity_poly.entity_id
_entity_poly.type
_entity_poly.pdbx_seq_one_letter_code
_entity_poly.pdbx_strand_id
1 'polypeptide(L)'
;MVRLILWWVPKGSPDYGKKSDDVAYWLVEVEDGRAEREIGFDAQGEPILHAPTDRNMGLWTDSDREFLVDDYQIVEAQEFNLLWQKLEKPTGSRSS
;
A
#
# COMPACT_ATOMS: atom_id res chain seq x y z
N MET A 1 4.84 15.22 6.66
CA MET A 1 4.21 14.09 5.94
C MET A 1 4.14 12.93 6.92
N VAL A 2 2.98 12.32 7.08
CA VAL A 2 2.72 11.31 8.12
C VAL A 2 2.20 10.05 7.45
N ARG A 3 2.72 8.87 7.81
CA ARG A 3 2.44 7.61 7.10
C ARG A 3 2.11 6.50 8.08
N LEU A 4 1.26 5.57 7.67
CA LEU A 4 0.54 4.66 8.57
C LEU A 4 0.76 3.19 8.18
N ILE A 5 0.92 2.33 9.18
CA ILE A 5 0.89 0.88 9.04
C ILE A 5 -0.47 0.37 9.50
N LEU A 6 -1.24 -0.26 8.60
CA LEU A 6 -2.49 -0.93 8.94
C LEU A 6 -2.29 -2.45 9.04
N TRP A 7 -2.60 -3.00 10.22
CA TRP A 7 -2.60 -4.45 10.50
C TRP A 7 -3.96 -5.11 10.30
N TRP A 8 -4.98 -4.38 9.84
CA TRP A 8 -6.35 -4.90 9.73
C TRP A 8 -6.86 -4.86 8.29
N VAL A 9 -7.09 -6.04 7.71
CA VAL A 9 -7.68 -6.23 6.38
C VAL A 9 -9.18 -6.47 6.53
N PRO A 10 -10.07 -5.58 6.05
CA PRO A 10 -11.48 -5.89 5.93
C PRO A 10 -11.66 -6.99 4.88
N LYS A 11 -12.18 -8.14 5.32
CA LYS A 11 -12.41 -9.30 4.47
C LYS A 11 -13.57 -8.98 3.50
N GLY A 12 -13.26 -8.73 2.22
CA GLY A 12 -14.24 -8.78 1.14
C GLY A 12 -14.47 -7.50 0.32
N SER A 13 -13.43 -6.83 -0.17
CA SER A 13 -13.54 -5.93 -1.33
C SER A 13 -13.56 -6.78 -2.61
N PRO A 14 -14.68 -6.84 -3.36
CA PRO A 14 -14.84 -7.75 -4.52
C PRO A 14 -13.94 -7.43 -5.72
N ASP A 15 -13.41 -6.20 -5.80
CA ASP A 15 -12.56 -5.74 -6.92
C ASP A 15 -11.09 -6.08 -6.76
N TYR A 16 -10.69 -6.49 -5.55
CA TYR A 16 -9.36 -6.99 -5.29
C TYR A 16 -9.38 -8.51 -5.42
N GLY A 17 -9.01 -9.03 -6.60
CA GLY A 17 -8.91 -10.48 -6.83
C GLY A 17 -7.98 -11.20 -5.83
N LYS A 18 -7.86 -12.53 -5.96
CA LYS A 18 -7.16 -13.50 -5.08
C LYS A 18 -5.86 -13.09 -4.35
N LYS A 19 -5.16 -12.03 -4.76
CA LYS A 19 -3.91 -11.53 -4.15
C LYS A 19 -4.13 -10.65 -2.92
N SER A 20 -5.30 -10.02 -2.74
CA SER A 20 -5.62 -9.26 -1.51
C SER A 20 -5.81 -10.15 -0.30
N ASP A 21 -6.32 -11.37 -0.52
CA ASP A 21 -6.42 -12.40 0.52
C ASP A 21 -5.04 -12.82 1.06
N ASP A 22 -3.97 -12.61 0.28
CA ASP A 22 -2.59 -12.89 0.66
C ASP A 22 -1.90 -11.68 1.35
N VAL A 23 -2.56 -10.51 1.43
CA VAL A 23 -2.00 -9.33 2.11
C VAL A 23 -2.14 -9.49 3.62
N ALA A 24 -1.01 -9.52 4.33
CA ALA A 24 -0.94 -9.55 5.78
C ALA A 24 -1.03 -8.15 6.40
N TYR A 25 -0.41 -7.13 5.78
CA TYR A 25 -0.45 -5.74 6.25
C TYR A 25 -0.25 -4.74 5.12
N TRP A 26 -0.60 -3.49 5.38
CA TRP A 26 -0.48 -2.38 4.44
C TRP A 26 0.43 -1.29 4.97
N LEU A 27 1.25 -0.75 4.09
CA LEU A 27 1.78 0.59 4.27
C LEU A 27 0.91 1.55 3.46
N VAL A 28 0.43 2.61 4.10
CA VAL A 28 -0.39 3.64 3.47
C VAL A 28 0.27 4.98 3.68
N GLU A 29 0.55 5.65 2.57
CA GLU A 29 0.88 7.07 2.59
C GLU A 29 -0.40 7.88 2.73
N VAL A 30 -0.39 8.78 3.71
CA VAL A 30 -1.53 9.64 4.00
C VAL A 30 -1.14 11.11 3.89
N GLU A 31 -1.97 11.87 3.21
CA GLU A 31 -1.90 13.33 3.12
C GLU A 31 -3.26 13.90 3.52
N ASP A 32 -3.27 14.84 4.46
CA ASP A 32 -4.51 15.45 4.99
C ASP A 32 -5.60 14.43 5.40
N GLY A 33 -5.18 13.31 5.99
CA GLY A 33 -6.09 12.24 6.44
C GLY A 33 -6.59 11.34 5.32
N ARG A 34 -6.18 11.55 4.06
CA ARG A 34 -6.54 10.76 2.89
C ARG A 34 -5.40 9.88 2.42
N ALA A 35 -5.72 8.66 1.98
CA ALA A 35 -4.74 7.75 1.43
C ALA A 35 -4.37 8.16 0.00
N GLU A 36 -3.09 8.40 -0.24
CA GLU A 36 -2.56 8.78 -1.56
C GLU A 36 -1.89 7.62 -2.27
N ARG A 37 -1.18 6.77 -1.51
CA ARG A 37 -0.51 5.57 -2.01
C ARG A 37 -0.58 4.45 -1.00
N GLU A 38 -0.64 3.21 -1.48
CA GLU A 38 -0.69 2.01 -0.66
C GLU A 38 0.22 0.90 -1.21
N ILE A 39 0.82 0.13 -0.31
CA ILE A 39 1.62 -1.04 -0.63
C ILE A 39 1.13 -2.19 0.27
N GLY A 40 0.70 -3.28 -0.34
CA GLY A 40 0.29 -4.49 0.35
C GLY A 40 1.44 -5.49 0.45
N PHE A 41 1.65 -6.03 1.65
CA PHE A 41 2.71 -6.99 1.95
C PHE A 41 2.12 -8.35 2.33
N ASP A 42 2.79 -9.42 1.94
CA ASP A 42 2.44 -10.77 2.41
C ASP A 42 2.93 -11.05 3.84
N ALA A 43 2.67 -12.26 4.33
CA ALA A 43 3.08 -12.69 5.67
C ALA A 43 4.61 -12.82 5.84
N GLN A 44 5.37 -12.82 4.74
CA GLN A 44 6.83 -12.86 4.71
C GLN A 44 7.44 -11.45 4.68
N GLY A 45 6.61 -10.42 4.55
CA GLY A 45 7.05 -9.03 4.45
C GLY A 45 7.51 -8.64 3.05
N GLU A 46 7.16 -9.41 2.03
CA GLU A 46 7.43 -9.06 0.63
C GLU A 46 6.27 -8.23 0.06
N PRO A 47 6.56 -7.12 -0.67
CA PRO A 47 5.53 -6.33 -1.30
C PRO A 47 4.93 -7.09 -2.49
N ILE A 48 3.63 -7.41 -2.42
CA ILE A 48 2.93 -8.20 -3.43
C ILE A 48 2.05 -7.38 -4.35
N LEU A 49 1.71 -6.15 -3.95
CA LEU A 49 0.96 -5.17 -4.75
C LEU A 49 1.19 -3.73 -4.27
N HIS A 50 0.87 -2.78 -5.14
CA HIS A 50 0.79 -1.36 -4.82
C HIS A 50 -0.34 -0.70 -5.62
N ALA A 51 -0.85 0.42 -5.11
CA ALA A 51 -1.87 1.24 -5.74
C ALA A 51 -1.79 2.70 -5.22
N PRO A 52 -2.27 3.70 -5.98
CA PRO A 52 -2.88 3.60 -7.30
C PRO A 52 -1.87 3.25 -8.40
N THR A 53 -2.37 2.57 -9.43
CA THR A 53 -1.70 2.29 -10.71
C THR A 53 -2.72 2.46 -11.84
N ASP A 54 -2.28 2.49 -13.09
CA ASP A 54 -3.16 2.57 -14.27
C ASP A 54 -4.27 1.50 -14.33
N ARG A 55 -4.13 0.40 -13.58
CA ARG A 55 -5.05 -0.75 -13.60
C ARG A 55 -5.74 -1.02 -12.27
N ASN A 56 -5.32 -0.36 -11.19
CA ASN A 56 -5.83 -0.63 -9.86
C ASN A 56 -5.77 0.64 -9.02
N MET A 57 -6.93 1.16 -8.63
CA MET A 57 -7.04 2.44 -7.93
C MET A 57 -6.66 2.37 -6.45
N GLY A 58 -6.77 1.22 -5.81
CA GLY A 58 -6.52 1.12 -4.36
C GLY A 58 -7.67 0.54 -3.58
N LEU A 59 -7.37 -0.07 -2.43
CA LEU A 59 -8.38 -0.38 -1.44
C LEU A 59 -8.59 0.83 -0.53
N TRP A 60 -7.48 1.39 -0.03
CA TRP A 60 -7.45 2.56 0.83
C TRP A 60 -7.45 3.84 0.01
N THR A 61 -6.68 3.89 -1.08
CA THR A 61 -6.59 5.08 -1.94
C THR A 61 -7.88 5.33 -2.76
N ASP A 62 -8.74 4.32 -2.92
CA ASP A 62 -10.10 4.47 -3.49
C ASP A 62 -11.19 4.64 -2.42
N SER A 63 -10.82 4.62 -1.13
CA SER A 63 -11.78 4.72 -0.03
C SER A 63 -11.95 6.15 0.47
N ASP A 64 -13.17 6.49 0.88
CA ASP A 64 -13.46 7.74 1.61
C ASP A 64 -13.03 7.68 3.09
N ARG A 65 -12.25 6.67 3.49
CA ARG A 65 -11.80 6.51 4.87
C ARG A 65 -10.83 7.65 5.23
N GLU A 66 -11.10 8.27 6.37
CA GLU A 66 -10.17 9.20 6.99
C GLU A 66 -9.24 8.44 7.93
N PHE A 67 -7.95 8.71 7.82
CA PHE A 67 -6.93 8.07 8.63
C PHE A 67 -6.38 9.02 9.69
N LEU A 68 -6.62 8.68 10.96
CA LEU A 68 -6.08 9.38 12.11
C LEU A 68 -4.74 8.75 12.50
N VAL A 69 -3.68 9.55 12.49
CA VAL A 69 -2.30 9.07 12.64
C VAL A 69 -2.09 8.29 13.94
N ASP A 70 -2.69 8.76 15.02
CA ASP A 70 -2.45 8.26 16.38
C ASP A 70 -2.87 6.80 16.56
N ASP A 71 -3.68 6.25 15.65
CA ASP A 71 -4.14 4.86 15.68
C ASP A 71 -3.15 3.87 15.04
N TYR A 72 -2.06 4.34 14.44
CA TYR A 72 -1.18 3.51 13.60
C TYR A 72 0.30 3.71 13.92
N GLN A 73 1.09 2.69 13.56
CA GLN A 73 2.54 2.80 13.60
C GLN A 73 3.03 3.66 12.43
N ILE A 74 3.99 4.54 12.71
CA ILE A 74 4.58 5.43 11.71
C ILE A 74 5.83 4.78 11.10
N VAL A 75 5.97 4.88 9.78
CA VAL A 75 7.17 4.48 9.03
C VAL A 75 7.88 5.68 8.41
N GLU A 76 9.18 5.54 8.21
CA GLU A 76 10.01 6.58 7.59
C GLU A 76 9.60 6.83 6.14
N ALA A 77 9.47 8.11 5.79
CA ALA A 77 9.01 8.49 4.46
C ALA A 77 10.00 8.03 3.36
N GLN A 78 11.28 7.99 3.68
CA GLN A 78 12.31 7.54 2.75
C GLN A 78 12.16 6.05 2.42
N GLU A 79 11.88 5.21 3.40
CA GLU A 79 11.76 3.75 3.23
C GLU A 79 10.63 3.39 2.27
N PHE A 80 9.44 3.95 2.51
CA PHE A 80 8.30 3.69 1.64
C PHE A 80 8.50 4.27 0.23
N ASN A 81 9.19 5.41 0.08
CA ASN A 81 9.51 5.94 -1.26
C ASN A 81 10.45 5.00 -2.04
N LEU A 82 11.43 4.39 -1.37
CA LEU A 82 12.32 3.42 -2.00
C LEU A 82 11.55 2.16 -2.44
N LEU A 83 10.63 1.67 -1.59
CA LEU A 83 9.77 0.53 -1.92
C LEU A 83 8.83 0.86 -3.08
N TRP A 84 8.18 2.02 -3.07
CA TRP A 84 7.30 2.48 -4.14
C TRP A 84 8.02 2.54 -5.48
N GLN A 85 9.20 3.19 -5.53
CA GLN A 85 10.00 3.28 -6.75
C GLN A 85 10.48 1.92 -7.27
N LYS A 86 10.72 0.95 -6.36
CA LYS A 86 11.08 -0.42 -6.75
C LYS A 86 9.91 -1.13 -7.44
N LEU A 87 8.68 -0.81 -7.06
CA LEU A 87 7.45 -1.41 -7.61
C LEU A 87 6.97 -0.74 -8.90
N GLU A 88 7.14 0.58 -9.04
CA GLU A 88 6.81 1.31 -10.27
C GLU A 88 7.75 0.96 -11.42
N LYS A 89 9.02 0.68 -11.11
CA LYS A 89 9.96 0.20 -12.13
C LYS A 89 9.51 -1.22 -12.51
N PRO A 90 9.07 -1.46 -13.76
CA PRO A 90 8.75 -2.81 -14.16
C PRO A 90 9.99 -3.67 -13.91
N THR A 91 9.82 -4.82 -13.26
CA THR A 91 10.83 -5.88 -13.17
C THR A 91 11.18 -6.31 -14.60
N GLY A 92 12.07 -5.55 -15.23
CA GLY A 92 12.18 -5.47 -16.68
C GLY A 92 13.18 -4.40 -17.13
N SER A 93 14.26 -4.20 -16.36
CA SER A 93 15.52 -3.66 -16.89
C SER A 93 16.64 -4.56 -16.43
N ARG A 94 16.59 -5.81 -16.90
CA ARG A 94 17.76 -6.64 -17.04
C ARG A 94 18.42 -6.19 -18.34
N SER A 95 19.14 -5.07 -18.28
CA SER A 95 20.01 -4.65 -19.37
C SER A 95 21.18 -5.64 -19.38
N SER A 96 21.17 -6.53 -20.37
CA SER A 96 22.33 -7.35 -20.77
C SER A 96 23.52 -6.49 -21.19
#